data_AF-A0A2J7PQF5-F1
#
_entry.id   AF-A0A2J7PQF5-F1
#
_cell.length_a   1.000
_cell.length_b   1.000
_cell.length_c   1.000
_cell.angle_alpha   90.00
_cell.angle_beta   90.00
_cell.angle_gamma   90.00
#
_symmetry.space_group_name_H-M   'P 1'
#
loop_
_entity.id
_entity.type
_entity.pdbx_description
1 polymer ?
#
loop_
_entity_poly.entity_id
_entity_poly.type
_entity_poly.pdbx_seq_one_letter_code
_entity_poly.pdbx_strand_id
1 'polypeptide(L)'
;MLVTKKDCANGPAYIEIGSYKFEAVCSFTYLGSEVNCKNDISDEIKKRVVAANKCLHGLRKHLKSQLIPRKTKTMMYKVLIRSGLSYASETWPLSRSDERLLSIFERVKRLEWAGHIIRASENRTIKKMLNTKPEGNRRVGRPRLRWEEYVWQDIRILGVKNWRNVASNGEEW
;
A
#
# COMPACT_ATOMS: atom_id res chain seq x y z
N MET A 1 9.52 25.11 17.23
CA MET A 1 9.84 23.78 17.77
C MET A 1 10.73 23.08 16.75
N LEU A 2 11.98 22.75 17.09
CA LEU A 2 12.96 22.18 16.16
C LEU A 2 13.40 20.80 16.67
N VAL A 3 13.51 19.84 15.76
CA VAL A 3 14.08 18.52 16.03
C VAL A 3 15.59 18.61 15.86
N THR A 4 16.36 18.25 16.89
CA THR A 4 17.83 18.27 16.84
C THR A 4 18.38 16.85 16.89
N LYS A 5 19.53 16.62 16.24
CA LYS A 5 20.21 15.32 16.16
C LYS A 5 21.05 15.00 17.40
N LYS A 6 21.17 15.93 18.36
CA LYS A 6 21.87 15.67 19.64
C LYS A 6 21.10 14.60 20.39
N ASP A 7 21.83 13.63 20.97
CA ASP A 7 21.24 12.48 21.67
C ASP A 7 20.04 12.91 22.50
N CYS A 8 18.87 12.48 22.07
CA CYS A 8 17.57 12.78 22.67
C CYS A 8 17.51 12.41 24.17
N ALA A 9 18.41 11.53 24.63
CA ALA A 9 18.54 11.12 26.02
C ALA A 9 19.29 12.13 26.91
N ASN A 10 20.15 13.00 26.34
CA ASN A 10 21.07 13.88 27.08
C ASN A 10 20.98 15.37 26.64
N GLY A 11 19.99 15.73 25.83
CA GLY A 11 19.78 17.09 25.34
C GLY A 11 19.06 18.00 26.35
N PRO A 12 19.16 19.34 26.21
CA PRO A 12 18.39 20.26 27.04
C PRO A 12 16.88 20.08 26.80
N ALA A 13 16.09 20.11 27.88
CA ALA A 13 14.63 19.96 27.81
C ALA A 13 13.93 21.03 26.95
N TYR A 14 14.59 22.18 26.76
CA TYR A 14 14.08 23.30 25.99
C TYR A 14 15.13 23.91 25.06
N ILE A 15 14.68 24.41 23.91
CA ILE A 15 15.45 25.15 22.92
C ILE A 15 14.97 26.60 22.96
N GLU A 16 15.89 27.54 23.22
CA GLU A 16 15.60 28.97 23.23
C GLU A 16 15.96 29.59 21.87
N ILE A 17 14.99 30.27 21.25
CA ILE A 17 15.19 31.03 20.01
C ILE A 17 14.69 32.45 20.27
N GLY A 18 15.61 33.39 20.48
CA GLY A 18 15.28 34.75 20.89
C GLY A 18 14.59 34.76 22.26
N SER A 19 13.35 35.25 22.32
CA SER A 19 12.51 35.27 23.53
C SER A 19 11.63 34.03 23.72
N TYR A 20 11.64 33.09 22.78
CA TYR A 20 10.75 31.93 22.79
C TYR A 20 11.44 30.67 23.26
N LYS A 21 10.80 29.94 24.19
CA LYS A 21 11.23 28.63 24.66
C LYS A 21 10.37 27.53 24.04
N PHE A 22 11.01 26.56 23.38
CA PHE A 22 10.34 25.42 22.78
C PHE A 22 10.77 24.14 23.47
N GLU A 23 9.84 23.22 23.71
CA GLU A 23 10.18 21.88 24.20
C GLU A 23 10.96 21.10 23.14
N ALA A 24 12.01 20.40 23.58
CA ALA A 24 12.77 19.47 22.75
C ALA A 24 12.09 18.09 22.78
N VAL A 25 11.60 17.63 21.63
CA VAL A 25 10.90 16.36 21.49
C VAL A 25 11.64 15.43 20.54
N CYS A 26 11.61 14.12 20.83
CA CYS A 26 12.25 13.09 20.01
C CYS A 26 11.54 12.88 18.67
N SER A 27 10.20 12.95 18.65
CA SER A 27 9.36 12.74 17.48
C SER A 27 8.27 13.81 17.42
N PHE A 28 8.12 14.48 16.29
CA PHE A 28 7.14 15.54 16.10
C PHE A 28 6.41 15.36 14.77
N THR A 29 5.09 15.56 14.74
CA THR A 29 4.31 15.52 13.50
C THR A 29 4.25 16.92 12.89
N TYR A 30 4.91 17.10 11.75
CA TYR A 30 4.90 18.34 10.98
C TYR A 30 4.15 18.13 9.66
N LEU A 31 3.09 18.90 9.44
CA LEU A 31 2.25 18.83 8.22
C LEU A 31 1.77 17.40 7.86
N GLY A 32 1.62 16.54 8.87
CA GLY A 32 1.19 15.15 8.69
C GLY A 32 2.31 14.15 8.36
N SER A 33 3.58 14.57 8.38
CA SER A 33 4.77 13.70 8.35
C SER A 33 5.48 13.70 9.70
N GLU A 34 6.09 12.57 10.06
CA GLU A 34 6.74 12.43 11.37
C GLU A 34 8.23 12.71 11.24
N VAL A 35 8.69 13.73 11.93
CA VAL A 35 10.11 14.09 12.00
C VAL A 35 10.66 13.53 13.31
N ASN A 36 11.61 12.61 13.21
CA ASN A 36 12.24 11.94 14.35
C ASN A 36 13.69 12.42 14.51
N CYS A 37 14.23 12.44 15.74
CA CYS A 37 15.61 12.83 16.02
C CYS A 37 16.66 11.88 15.42
N LYS A 38 16.27 10.63 15.14
CA LYS A 38 17.11 9.66 14.41
C LYS A 38 17.04 9.82 12.89
N ASN A 39 16.15 10.67 12.38
CA ASN A 39 15.83 10.80 10.95
C ASN A 39 15.47 9.46 10.28
N ASP A 40 14.81 8.56 11.03
CA ASP A 40 14.30 7.28 10.54
C ASP A 40 12.86 7.45 10.06
N ILE A 41 12.62 7.10 8.79
CA ILE A 41 11.34 7.24 8.10
C ILE A 41 10.56 5.92 8.10
N SER A 42 11.19 4.80 8.48
CA SER A 42 10.54 3.49 8.53
C SER A 42 9.27 3.52 9.38
N ASP A 43 9.25 4.29 10.48
CA ASP A 43 8.07 4.41 11.34
C ASP A 43 6.94 5.22 10.69
N GLU A 44 7.25 6.26 9.92
CA GLU A 44 6.25 6.98 9.12
C GLU A 44 5.64 6.05 8.05
N ILE A 45 6.47 5.27 7.35
CA ILE A 45 6.01 4.33 6.32
C ILE A 45 5.08 3.28 6.95
N LYS A 46 5.46 2.70 8.11
CA LYS A 46 4.59 1.76 8.84
C LYS A 46 3.26 2.41 9.22
N LYS A 47 3.28 3.63 9.77
CA LYS A 47 2.05 4.37 10.13
C LYS A 47 1.15 4.58 8.91
N ARG A 48 1.72 4.95 7.76
CA ARG A 48 0.97 5.12 6.49
C ARG A 48 0.40 3.81 5.97
N VAL A 49 1.17 2.73 6.01
CA VAL A 49 0.70 1.39 5.63
C VAL A 49 -0.49 0.97 6.51
N VAL A 50 -0.42 1.22 7.81
CA VAL A 50 -1.52 0.94 8.75
C VAL A 50 -2.74 1.82 8.45
N ALA A 51 -2.55 3.11 8.20
CA ALA A 51 -3.64 4.02 7.83
C ALA A 51 -4.32 3.61 6.51
N ALA A 52 -3.54 3.26 5.50
CA ALA A 52 -4.03 2.76 4.22
C ALA A 52 -4.81 1.44 4.39
N ASN A 53 -4.31 0.52 5.23
CA ASN A 53 -5.02 -0.71 5.57
C ASN A 53 -6.37 -0.45 6.26
N LYS A 54 -6.42 0.48 7.22
CA LYS A 54 -7.67 0.89 7.90
C LYS A 54 -8.68 1.46 6.89
N CYS A 55 -8.23 2.36 6.02
CA CYS A 55 -9.07 2.95 4.98
C CYS A 55 -9.62 1.87 4.03
N LEU A 56 -8.74 1.00 3.51
CA LEU A 56 -9.14 -0.08 2.61
C LEU A 56 -10.13 -1.05 3.29
N HIS A 57 -9.92 -1.36 4.56
CA HIS A 57 -10.83 -2.21 5.32
C HIS A 57 -12.23 -1.59 5.43
N GLY A 58 -12.33 -0.31 5.79
CA GLY A 58 -13.61 0.41 5.83
C GLY A 58 -14.32 0.46 4.46
N LEU A 59 -13.54 0.62 3.39
CA LEU A 59 -14.06 0.66 2.02
C LEU A 59 -14.31 -0.72 1.39
N ARG A 60 -13.95 -1.81 2.07
CA ARG A 60 -14.02 -3.18 1.53
C ARG A 60 -15.41 -3.53 1.00
N LYS A 61 -16.47 -3.17 1.72
CA LYS A 61 -17.87 -3.42 1.31
C LYS A 61 -18.21 -2.70 0.00
N HIS A 62 -17.83 -1.43 -0.10
CA HIS A 62 -18.05 -0.59 -1.28
C HIS A 62 -17.26 -1.08 -2.50
N LEU A 63 -15.99 -1.41 -2.31
CA LEU A 63 -15.13 -1.89 -3.37
C LEU A 63 -15.61 -3.25 -3.93
N LYS A 64 -16.10 -4.15 -3.06
CA LYS A 64 -16.62 -5.46 -3.47
C LYS A 64 -18.01 -5.40 -4.11
N SER A 65 -18.87 -4.48 -3.67
CA SER A 65 -20.27 -4.29 -4.14
C SER A 65 -20.36 -4.09 -5.65
N GLN A 66 -21.40 -4.61 -6.31
CA GLN A 66 -21.62 -4.37 -7.74
C GLN A 66 -22.39 -3.06 -8.02
N LEU A 67 -23.05 -2.48 -7.01
CA LEU A 67 -23.87 -1.28 -7.15
C LEU A 67 -23.04 -0.02 -7.46
N ILE A 68 -21.79 0.00 -7.02
CA ILE A 68 -20.91 1.16 -7.20
C ILE A 68 -20.21 1.08 -8.57
N PRO A 69 -20.31 2.12 -9.41
CA PRO A 69 -19.63 2.17 -10.70
C PRO A 69 -18.12 2.01 -10.59
N ARG A 70 -17.52 1.36 -11.58
CA ARG A 70 -16.05 1.15 -11.66
C ARG A 70 -15.27 2.46 -11.59
N LYS A 71 -15.76 3.52 -12.26
CA LYS A 71 -15.15 4.86 -12.24
C LYS A 71 -15.02 5.40 -10.82
N THR A 72 -16.07 5.28 -10.01
CA THR A 72 -16.09 5.70 -8.61
C THR A 72 -15.11 4.87 -7.78
N LYS A 73 -15.06 3.55 -7.95
CA LYS A 73 -14.10 2.70 -7.23
C LYS A 73 -12.64 3.05 -7.56
N THR A 74 -12.34 3.30 -8.83
CA THR A 74 -11.01 3.76 -9.26
C THR A 74 -10.68 5.12 -8.65
N MET A 75 -11.65 6.03 -8.57
CA MET A 75 -11.48 7.32 -7.90
C MET A 75 -11.20 7.12 -6.41
N MET A 76 -12.01 6.34 -5.68
CA MET A 76 -11.81 6.06 -4.26
C MET A 76 -10.41 5.48 -3.99
N TYR A 77 -9.95 4.54 -4.82
CA TYR A 77 -8.60 3.99 -4.70
C TYR A 77 -7.52 5.06 -4.89
N LYS A 78 -7.62 5.88 -5.94
CA LYS A 78 -6.63 6.93 -6.24
C LYS A 78 -6.61 8.04 -5.17
N VAL A 79 -7.78 8.44 -4.68
CA VAL A 79 -7.96 9.60 -3.81
C VAL A 79 -7.77 9.29 -2.34
N LEU A 80 -8.07 8.08 -1.88
CA LEU A 80 -8.00 7.73 -0.45
C LEU A 80 -6.82 6.80 -0.14
N ILE A 81 -6.67 5.71 -0.89
CA ILE A 81 -5.68 4.67 -0.58
C ILE A 81 -4.31 5.06 -1.13
N ARG A 82 -4.24 5.42 -2.42
CA ARG A 82 -2.97 5.81 -3.05
C ARG A 82 -2.42 7.08 -2.43
N SER A 83 -3.25 8.10 -2.22
CA SER A 83 -2.84 9.34 -1.56
C SER A 83 -2.26 9.06 -0.17
N GLY A 84 -2.98 8.36 0.71
CA GLY A 84 -2.52 8.09 2.08
C GLY A 84 -1.20 7.29 2.12
N LEU A 85 -1.03 6.35 1.18
CA LEU A 85 0.16 5.51 1.12
C LEU A 85 1.37 6.21 0.48
N SER A 86 1.19 6.99 -0.59
CA SER A 86 2.31 7.59 -1.34
C SER A 86 2.55 9.07 -1.05
N TYR A 87 1.78 9.67 -0.14
CA TYR A 87 2.02 11.05 0.27
C TYR A 87 3.39 11.14 0.95
N ALA A 88 4.24 12.04 0.46
CA ALA A 88 5.65 12.20 0.81
C ALA A 88 6.62 11.09 0.32
N SER A 89 6.21 10.20 -0.59
CA SER A 89 7.13 9.16 -1.11
C SER A 89 8.34 9.73 -1.89
N GLU A 90 8.25 10.98 -2.35
CA GLU A 90 9.34 11.70 -3.02
C GLU A 90 10.51 12.03 -2.07
N THR A 91 10.26 12.10 -0.76
CA THR A 91 11.24 12.51 0.24
C THR A 91 11.72 11.37 1.13
N TRP A 92 11.33 10.12 0.84
CA TRP A 92 11.73 8.94 1.63
C TRP A 92 13.07 8.36 1.12
N PRO A 93 14.17 8.42 1.90
CA PRO A 93 15.23 7.43 1.83
C PRO A 93 14.67 6.03 2.14
N LEU A 94 14.31 5.29 1.10
CA LEU A 94 13.82 3.91 1.23
C LEU A 94 14.95 2.97 1.63
N SER A 95 14.80 2.28 2.75
CA SER A 95 15.64 1.13 3.09
C SER A 95 15.14 -0.13 2.39
N ARG A 96 16.00 -1.16 2.28
CA ARG A 96 15.58 -2.48 1.76
C ARG A 96 14.44 -3.10 2.59
N SER A 97 14.36 -2.79 3.88
CA SER A 97 13.27 -3.22 4.76
C SER A 97 11.95 -2.54 4.39
N ASP A 98 11.98 -1.25 4.10
CA ASP A 98 10.78 -0.47 3.75
C ASP A 98 10.24 -0.86 2.36
N GLU A 99 11.13 -1.06 1.39
CA GLU A 99 10.77 -1.57 0.07
C GLU A 99 10.07 -2.94 0.17
N ARG A 100 10.62 -3.83 1.01
CA ARG A 100 10.00 -5.14 1.28
C ARG A 100 8.63 -4.98 1.93
N LEU A 101 8.49 -4.08 2.90
CA LEU A 101 7.21 -3.81 3.57
C LEU A 101 6.14 -3.34 2.57
N LEU A 102 6.48 -2.38 1.71
CA LEU A 102 5.59 -1.87 0.66
C LEU A 102 5.25 -2.96 -0.37
N SER A 103 6.23 -3.78 -0.76
CA SER A 103 6.03 -4.92 -1.66
C SER A 103 5.09 -5.98 -1.06
N ILE A 104 5.23 -6.30 0.24
CA ILE A 104 4.34 -7.20 0.95
C ILE A 104 2.92 -6.63 0.99
N PHE A 105 2.77 -5.33 1.31
CA PHE A 105 1.47 -4.68 1.29
C PHE A 105 0.79 -4.82 -0.07
N GLU A 106 1.49 -4.48 -1.16
CA GLU A 106 0.95 -4.59 -2.51
C GLU A 106 0.55 -6.03 -2.85
N ARG A 107 1.44 -6.99 -2.55
CA ARG A 107 1.21 -8.43 -2.77
C ARG A 107 -0.05 -8.90 -2.07
N VAL A 108 -0.17 -8.65 -0.77
CA VAL A 108 -1.34 -9.08 0.02
C VAL A 108 -2.62 -8.51 -0.58
N LYS A 109 -2.65 -7.22 -0.95
CA LYS A 109 -3.85 -6.61 -1.54
C LYS A 109 -4.17 -7.16 -2.92
N ARG A 110 -3.16 -7.48 -3.72
CA ARG A 110 -3.32 -8.12 -5.02
C ARG A 110 -3.95 -9.51 -4.89
N LEU A 111 -3.46 -10.32 -3.94
CA LEU A 111 -3.98 -11.67 -3.68
C LEU A 111 -5.40 -11.62 -3.07
N GLU A 112 -5.68 -10.74 -2.11
CA GLU A 112 -7.03 -10.53 -1.59
C GLU A 112 -8.04 -10.24 -2.73
N TRP A 113 -7.64 -9.41 -3.69
CA TRP A 113 -8.44 -9.10 -4.88
C TRP A 113 -8.54 -10.26 -5.87
N ALA A 114 -7.48 -11.04 -6.06
CA ALA A 114 -7.51 -12.22 -6.91
C ALA A 114 -8.53 -13.26 -6.41
N GLY A 115 -8.50 -13.59 -5.12
CA GLY A 115 -9.53 -14.46 -4.53
C GLY A 115 -10.94 -13.92 -4.72
N HIS A 116 -11.14 -12.61 -4.51
CA HIS A 116 -12.43 -11.97 -4.73
C HIS A 116 -12.92 -12.05 -6.19
N ILE A 117 -12.02 -11.94 -7.17
CA ILE A 117 -12.37 -12.05 -8.60
C ILE A 117 -12.71 -13.50 -8.96
N ILE A 118 -11.93 -14.47 -8.47
CA ILE A 118 -12.18 -15.91 -8.73
C ILE A 118 -13.54 -16.34 -8.16
N ARG A 119 -13.87 -15.92 -6.93
CA ARG A 119 -15.15 -16.21 -6.28
C ARG A 119 -16.33 -15.40 -6.81
N ALA A 120 -16.09 -14.41 -7.67
CA ALA A 120 -17.18 -13.65 -8.28
C ALA A 120 -17.95 -14.51 -9.29
N SER A 121 -19.20 -14.13 -9.53
CA SER A 121 -20.03 -14.76 -10.56
C SER A 121 -19.40 -14.64 -11.95
N GLU A 122 -19.58 -15.66 -12.78
CA GLU A 122 -19.04 -15.71 -14.15
C GLU A 122 -19.56 -14.56 -15.03
N ASN A 123 -20.76 -14.07 -14.71
CA ASN A 123 -21.38 -12.94 -15.39
C ASN A 123 -20.70 -11.59 -15.10
N ARG A 124 -19.86 -11.49 -14.07
CA ARG A 124 -19.18 -10.24 -13.70
C ARG A 124 -18.15 -9.85 -14.75
N THR A 125 -18.25 -8.63 -15.27
CA THR A 125 -17.34 -8.10 -16.31
C THR A 125 -15.86 -8.22 -15.93
N ILE A 126 -15.51 -8.07 -14.65
CA ILE A 126 -14.12 -8.19 -14.19
C ILE A 126 -13.59 -9.62 -14.37
N LYS A 127 -14.42 -10.64 -14.09
CA LYS A 127 -14.04 -12.04 -14.25
C LYS A 127 -13.96 -12.43 -15.73
N LYS A 128 -14.93 -11.97 -16.55
CA LYS A 128 -14.87 -12.11 -18.01
C LYS A 128 -13.60 -11.50 -18.59
N MET A 129 -13.27 -10.27 -18.21
CA MET A 129 -12.06 -9.58 -18.67
C MET A 129 -10.77 -10.28 -18.23
N LEU A 130 -10.73 -10.88 -17.04
CA LEU A 130 -9.60 -11.69 -16.59
C LEU A 130 -9.41 -12.93 -17.48
N ASN A 131 -10.51 -13.61 -17.81
CA ASN A 131 -10.49 -14.84 -18.62
C ASN A 131 -10.29 -14.59 -20.12
N THR A 132 -10.60 -13.38 -20.60
CA THR A 132 -10.49 -13.03 -22.02
C THR A 132 -9.02 -12.99 -22.45
N LYS A 133 -8.68 -13.80 -23.45
CA LYS A 133 -7.39 -13.75 -24.14
C LYS A 133 -7.56 -12.89 -25.39
N PRO A 134 -7.12 -11.62 -25.40
CA PRO A 134 -7.25 -10.78 -26.57
C PRO A 134 -6.37 -11.34 -27.69
N GLU A 135 -6.95 -11.48 -28.86
CA GLU A 135 -6.26 -11.88 -30.08
C GLU A 135 -5.40 -10.72 -30.60
N GLY A 136 -4.26 -11.05 -31.20
CA GLY A 136 -3.33 -10.08 -31.76
C GLY A 136 -1.91 -10.16 -31.21
N ASN A 137 -0.97 -9.65 -31.99
CA ASN A 137 0.45 -9.64 -31.63
C ASN A 137 0.76 -8.50 -30.65
N ARG A 138 1.64 -8.78 -29.70
CA ARG A 138 2.16 -7.76 -28.77
C ARG A 138 3.11 -6.84 -29.53
N ARG A 139 3.20 -5.59 -29.09
CA ARG A 139 4.24 -4.68 -29.58
C ARG A 139 5.61 -5.30 -29.34
N VAL A 140 6.49 -5.15 -30.32
CA VAL A 140 7.87 -5.64 -30.26
C VAL A 140 8.61 -4.91 -29.13
N GLY A 141 9.35 -5.65 -28.30
CA GLY A 141 10.03 -5.16 -27.09
C GLY A 141 9.65 -5.95 -25.83
N ARG A 142 10.15 -5.55 -24.66
CA ARG A 142 9.83 -6.19 -23.37
C ARG A 142 8.36 -5.95 -23.03
N PRO A 143 7.47 -6.96 -23.08
CA PRO A 143 6.06 -6.75 -22.77
C PRO A 143 5.88 -6.42 -21.28
N ARG A 144 4.94 -5.52 -20.97
CA ARG A 144 4.49 -5.33 -19.59
C ARG A 144 3.80 -6.61 -19.11
N LEU A 145 4.09 -7.01 -17.87
CA LEU A 145 3.42 -8.14 -17.26
C LEU A 145 1.92 -7.86 -17.13
N ARG A 146 1.11 -8.89 -17.40
CA ARG A 146 -0.33 -8.86 -17.12
C ARG A 146 -0.56 -8.90 -15.63
N TRP A 147 -1.70 -8.37 -15.19
CA TRP A 147 -2.08 -8.42 -13.78
C TRP A 147 -2.12 -9.87 -13.24
N GLU A 148 -2.55 -10.83 -14.05
CA GLU A 148 -2.51 -12.25 -13.67
C GLU A 148 -1.08 -12.80 -13.52
N GLU A 149 -0.12 -12.35 -14.34
CA GLU A 149 1.28 -12.79 -14.24
C GLU A 149 1.92 -12.28 -12.95
N TYR A 150 1.54 -11.07 -12.50
CA TYR A 150 1.92 -10.55 -11.20
C TYR A 150 1.34 -11.38 -10.04
N VAL A 151 0.07 -11.77 -10.12
CA VAL A 151 -0.57 -12.68 -9.16
C VAL A 151 0.18 -14.01 -9.12
N TRP A 152 0.56 -14.55 -10.29
CA TRP A 152 1.32 -15.80 -10.38
C TRP A 152 2.71 -15.70 -9.77
N GLN A 153 3.43 -14.59 -9.96
CA GLN A 153 4.72 -14.35 -9.29
C GLN A 153 4.58 -14.32 -7.76
N ASP A 154 3.56 -13.64 -7.25
CA ASP A 154 3.30 -13.55 -5.82
C ASP A 154 3.00 -14.92 -5.21
N ILE A 155 2.21 -15.73 -5.90
CA ILE A 155 1.83 -17.10 -5.51
C ILE A 155 3.02 -18.05 -5.55
N ARG A 156 3.90 -17.88 -6.55
CA ARG A 156 5.14 -18.63 -6.65
C ARG A 156 6.07 -18.36 -5.47
N ILE A 157 6.14 -17.11 -5.00
CA ILE A 157 6.91 -16.74 -3.81
C ILE A 157 6.33 -17.42 -2.56
N LEU A 158 5.01 -17.60 -2.50
CA LEU A 158 4.32 -18.31 -1.41
C LEU A 158 4.34 -19.84 -1.53
N GLY A 159 4.82 -20.39 -2.65
CA GLY A 159 4.87 -21.85 -2.87
C GLY A 159 3.51 -22.52 -3.10
N VAL A 160 2.44 -21.75 -3.32
CA VAL A 160 1.08 -22.29 -3.51
C VAL A 160 0.91 -22.82 -4.94
N LYS A 161 0.51 -24.08 -5.06
CA LYS A 161 0.15 -24.71 -6.34
C LYS A 161 -1.35 -24.54 -6.62
N ASN A 162 -1.74 -24.56 -7.90
CA ASN A 162 -3.14 -24.55 -8.32
C ASN A 162 -4.00 -23.45 -7.66
N TRP A 163 -3.46 -22.25 -7.59
CA TRP A 163 -4.04 -21.16 -6.81
C TRP A 163 -5.49 -20.80 -7.15
N ARG A 164 -5.96 -21.04 -8.38
CA ARG A 164 -7.36 -20.79 -8.74
C ARG A 164 -8.33 -21.70 -7.98
N ASN A 165 -7.92 -22.94 -7.69
CA ASN A 165 -8.72 -23.88 -6.90
C ASN A 165 -8.74 -23.43 -5.44
N VAL A 166 -7.56 -23.13 -4.88
CA VAL A 166 -7.41 -22.58 -3.52
C VAL A 166 -8.24 -21.31 -3.36
N ALA A 167 -8.13 -20.38 -4.30
CA ALA A 167 -8.89 -19.12 -4.33
C ALA A 167 -10.41 -19.30 -4.38
N SER A 168 -10.90 -20.44 -4.89
CA SER A 168 -12.33 -20.74 -4.93
C SER A 168 -12.88 -21.03 -3.55
N ASN A 169 -12.09 -21.65 -2.67
CA ASN A 169 -12.40 -21.80 -1.26
C ASN A 169 -11.97 -20.54 -0.48
N GLY A 170 -12.91 -19.85 0.14
CA GLY A 170 -12.61 -18.60 0.87
C GLY A 170 -11.84 -18.80 2.18
N GLU A 171 -11.85 -20.01 2.74
CA GLU A 171 -11.14 -20.34 3.99
C GLU A 171 -9.70 -20.81 3.73
N GLU A 172 -9.47 -21.50 2.61
CA GLU A 172 -8.13 -21.92 2.19
C GLU A 172 -7.33 -20.77 1.55
N TRP A 173 -8.00 -19.70 1.11
CA TRP A 173 -7.42 -18.55 0.41
C TRP A 173 -7.04 -17.38 1.32
#